data_AF-A0A7S3BQ83-F1
#
_entry.id   AF-A0A7S3BQ83-F1
#
_cell.length_a   1.000
_cell.length_b   1.000
_cell.length_c   1.000
_cell.angle_alpha   90.00
_cell.angle_beta   90.00
_cell.angle_gamma   90.00
#
_symmetry.space_group_name_H-M   'P 1'
#
loop_
_entity.id
_entity.type
_entity.pdbx_description
1 polymer ?
#
loop_
_entity_poly.entity_id
_entity_poly.type
_entity_poly.pdbx_seq_one_letter_code
_entity_poly.pdbx_strand_id
1 'polypeptide(L)'
;AGYILQVDWPKSNTFSTLLNTTNTSVSVLYPTLSHLSAAQRDFVTRFLTEIDARVVQHDDDLSDVIDLQSFARYYVLQEIAKDVDGYGLSNFLLIANGKLVHGSPWDFDLAYGFDCFDGYMADVETGEVHGGATGWNVKHSRTFAEWIGIDGAPHASVIDFGRNLRLFFYHLFKHPEFQMEFKRIYRLARAGPLSNWSSVIYSLTHPIEASAARDVRLWSTATNRCAFWECCHPEDTSSAAQSQGHLLQYLEERAAWIDEHIGLPF
;
A
#
# COMPACT_ATOMS: atom_id res chain seq x y z
N ALA A 1 -21.01 -17.54 -3.18
CA ALA A 1 -20.31 -17.33 -1.88
C ALA A 1 -19.05 -16.52 -2.16
N GLY A 2 -18.71 -15.57 -1.30
CA GLY A 2 -17.51 -14.73 -1.46
C GLY A 2 -16.33 -15.23 -0.64
N TYR A 3 -15.13 -14.76 -0.99
CA TYR A 3 -13.88 -15.07 -0.27
C TYR A 3 -13.26 -13.77 0.22
N ILE A 4 -12.67 -13.79 1.42
CA ILE A 4 -11.77 -12.74 1.90
C ILE A 4 -10.35 -13.27 1.74
N LEU A 5 -9.54 -12.51 1.04
CA LEU A 5 -8.16 -12.81 0.72
C LEU A 5 -7.23 -11.77 1.32
N GLN A 6 -5.96 -12.11 1.41
CA GLN A 6 -4.93 -11.22 1.89
C GLN A 6 -3.62 -11.42 1.11
N VAL A 7 -2.97 -10.31 0.75
CA VAL A 7 -1.55 -10.28 0.37
C VAL A 7 -0.81 -9.63 1.53
N ASP A 8 -0.13 -10.46 2.32
CA ASP A 8 0.53 -10.10 3.59
C ASP A 8 1.46 -11.25 4.03
N TRP A 9 2.06 -11.10 5.21
CA TRP A 9 2.80 -12.14 5.91
C TRP A 9 2.04 -13.48 5.93
N PRO A 10 2.75 -14.61 5.72
CA PRO A 10 2.15 -15.94 5.84
C PRO A 10 1.52 -16.13 7.21
N LYS A 11 0.26 -16.57 7.25
CA LYS A 11 -0.45 -16.88 8.49
C LYS A 11 -0.54 -18.39 8.67
N SER A 12 -0.39 -18.83 9.93
CA SER A 12 -0.67 -20.22 10.25
C SER A 12 -2.17 -20.50 10.08
N ASN A 13 -2.52 -21.75 9.76
CA ASN A 13 -3.91 -22.19 9.59
C ASN A 13 -4.70 -21.46 8.49
N THR A 14 -4.04 -20.90 7.48
CA THR A 14 -4.69 -20.38 6.25
C THR A 14 -4.32 -21.22 5.04
N PHE A 15 -5.20 -21.25 4.04
CA PHE A 15 -4.84 -21.74 2.72
C PHE A 15 -4.19 -20.61 1.93
N SER A 16 -3.02 -20.84 1.34
CA SER A 16 -2.33 -19.85 0.51
C SER A 16 -2.01 -20.44 -0.85
N THR A 17 -2.03 -19.59 -1.89
CA THR A 17 -1.67 -19.95 -3.26
C THR A 17 -0.69 -18.93 -3.81
N LEU A 18 0.30 -19.40 -4.57
CA LEU A 18 1.31 -18.57 -5.20
C LEU A 18 0.89 -18.27 -6.65
N LEU A 19 0.85 -16.99 -6.98
CA LEU A 19 0.71 -16.49 -8.33
C LEU A 19 2.09 -16.50 -8.98
N ASN A 20 2.37 -17.50 -9.82
CA ASN A 20 3.73 -17.78 -10.29
C ASN A 20 4.26 -16.73 -11.27
N THR A 21 3.41 -16.03 -12.00
CA THR A 21 3.82 -15.06 -13.03
C THR A 21 4.35 -13.79 -12.36
N THR A 22 3.62 -13.30 -11.36
CA THR A 22 3.99 -12.10 -10.62
C THR A 22 4.69 -12.39 -9.29
N ASN A 23 4.89 -13.67 -8.97
CA ASN A 23 5.47 -14.12 -7.72
C ASN A 23 4.83 -13.42 -6.51
N THR A 24 3.50 -13.56 -6.41
CA THR A 24 2.64 -12.98 -5.36
C THR A 24 1.91 -14.08 -4.61
N SER A 25 2.08 -14.14 -3.30
CA SER A 25 1.40 -15.09 -2.41
C SER A 25 0.11 -14.50 -1.87
N VAL A 26 -1.00 -15.20 -2.11
CA VAL A 26 -2.34 -14.80 -1.66
C VAL A 26 -2.89 -15.83 -0.68
N SER A 27 -3.29 -15.38 0.51
CA SER A 27 -3.88 -16.23 1.55
C SER A 27 -5.40 -16.03 1.63
N VAL A 28 -6.15 -17.11 1.84
CA VAL A 28 -7.60 -17.07 2.08
C VAL A 28 -7.85 -16.97 3.57
N LEU A 29 -8.46 -15.86 4.00
CA LEU A 29 -8.87 -15.61 5.39
C LEU A 29 -10.28 -16.10 5.66
N TYR A 30 -11.17 -15.96 4.68
CA TYR A 30 -12.55 -16.45 4.78
C TYR A 30 -12.99 -17.13 3.48
N PRO A 31 -13.65 -18.30 3.56
CA PRO A 31 -13.81 -19.14 4.76
C PRO A 31 -12.47 -19.57 5.38
N THR A 32 -12.47 -19.88 6.68
CA THR A 32 -11.24 -20.39 7.34
C THR A 32 -10.83 -21.74 6.75
N LEU A 33 -9.56 -22.14 6.93
CA LEU A 33 -9.03 -23.38 6.37
C LEU A 33 -9.89 -24.63 6.68
N SER A 34 -10.42 -24.73 7.89
CA SER A 34 -11.31 -25.83 8.31
C SER A 34 -12.65 -25.87 7.57
N HIS A 35 -13.07 -24.74 7.00
CA HIS A 35 -14.33 -24.59 6.25
C HIS A 35 -14.12 -24.47 4.74
N LEU A 36 -12.87 -24.54 4.27
CA LEU A 36 -12.55 -24.58 2.85
C LEU A 36 -12.51 -26.03 2.36
N SER A 37 -13.39 -26.38 1.42
CA SER A 37 -13.33 -27.66 0.70
C SER A 37 -12.21 -27.66 -0.35
N ALA A 38 -11.83 -28.85 -0.85
CA ALA A 38 -10.87 -28.98 -1.94
C ALA A 38 -11.32 -28.22 -3.20
N ALA A 39 -12.58 -28.39 -3.60
CA ALA A 39 -13.14 -27.69 -4.77
C ALA A 39 -13.09 -26.16 -4.64
N GLN A 40 -13.28 -25.61 -3.43
CA GLN A 40 -13.15 -24.17 -3.19
C GLN A 40 -11.71 -23.70 -3.29
N ARG A 41 -10.73 -24.48 -2.78
CA ARG A 41 -9.30 -24.15 -2.93
C ARG A 41 -8.90 -24.16 -4.40
N ASP A 42 -9.31 -25.19 -5.15
CA ASP A 42 -9.03 -25.31 -6.58
C ASP A 42 -9.67 -24.18 -7.39
N PHE A 43 -10.88 -23.74 -7.00
CA PHE A 43 -11.51 -22.56 -7.59
C PHE A 43 -10.68 -21.30 -7.37
N VAL A 44 -10.31 -20.99 -6.12
CA VAL A 44 -9.55 -19.78 -5.79
C VAL A 44 -8.19 -19.77 -6.51
N THR A 45 -7.47 -20.89 -6.49
CA THR A 45 -6.17 -21.00 -7.18
C THR A 45 -6.31 -20.76 -8.67
N ARG A 46 -7.27 -21.41 -9.36
CA ARG A 46 -7.45 -21.20 -10.80
C ARG A 46 -7.87 -19.77 -11.13
N PHE A 47 -8.80 -19.21 -10.37
CA PHE A 47 -9.29 -17.85 -10.57
C PHE A 47 -8.17 -16.82 -10.44
N LEU A 48 -7.36 -16.91 -9.37
CA LEU A 48 -6.26 -15.97 -9.20
C LEU A 48 -5.11 -16.20 -10.19
N THR A 49 -4.85 -17.45 -10.59
CA THR A 49 -3.84 -17.77 -11.62
C THR A 49 -4.22 -17.20 -12.99
N GLU A 50 -5.51 -17.23 -13.34
CA GLU A 50 -6.04 -16.62 -14.55
C GLU A 50 -5.83 -15.10 -14.55
N ILE A 51 -6.14 -14.43 -13.43
CA ILE A 51 -5.92 -12.99 -13.29
C ILE A 51 -4.43 -12.65 -13.38
N ASP A 52 -3.58 -13.42 -12.69
CA ASP A 52 -2.12 -13.25 -12.71
C ASP A 52 -1.55 -13.27 -14.13
N ALA A 53 -2.02 -14.20 -14.98
CA ALA A 53 -1.63 -14.27 -16.38
C ALA A 53 -2.13 -13.06 -17.19
N ARG A 54 -3.42 -12.70 -17.06
CA ARG A 54 -4.04 -11.57 -17.80
C ARG A 54 -3.37 -10.24 -17.51
N VAL A 55 -3.04 -9.99 -16.24
CA VAL A 55 -2.37 -8.77 -15.79
C VAL A 55 -1.01 -8.60 -16.46
N VAL A 56 -0.24 -9.68 -16.62
CA VAL A 56 1.10 -9.64 -17.25
C VAL A 56 1.01 -9.61 -18.77
N GLN A 57 0.02 -10.30 -19.36
CA GLN A 57 -0.18 -10.36 -20.81
C GLN A 57 -0.83 -9.09 -21.39
N HIS A 58 -1.36 -8.23 -20.53
CA HIS A 58 -2.11 -7.04 -20.90
C HIS A 58 -3.35 -7.35 -21.76
N ASP A 59 -4.13 -8.34 -21.33
CA ASP A 59 -5.36 -8.74 -22.02
C ASP A 59 -6.46 -7.67 -21.92
N ASP A 60 -7.15 -7.40 -23.04
CA ASP A 60 -8.13 -6.30 -23.18
C ASP A 60 -9.43 -6.47 -22.35
N ASP A 61 -9.59 -7.57 -21.59
CA ASP A 61 -10.80 -7.92 -20.84
C ASP A 61 -10.57 -7.99 -19.32
N LEU A 62 -9.59 -7.25 -18.80
CA LEU A 62 -9.23 -7.27 -17.38
C LEU A 62 -10.41 -6.90 -16.46
N SER A 63 -11.29 -5.99 -16.90
CA SER A 63 -12.50 -5.63 -16.16
C SER A 63 -13.52 -6.78 -16.01
N ASP A 64 -13.42 -7.87 -16.77
CA ASP A 64 -14.29 -9.05 -16.58
C ASP A 64 -13.96 -9.81 -15.30
N VAL A 65 -12.70 -9.76 -14.87
CA VAL A 65 -12.17 -10.54 -13.74
C VAL A 65 -11.69 -9.69 -12.57
N ILE A 66 -11.40 -8.40 -12.77
CA ILE A 66 -11.04 -7.43 -11.72
C ILE A 66 -12.06 -6.30 -11.67
N ASP A 67 -12.48 -5.91 -10.47
CA ASP A 67 -13.17 -4.64 -10.26
C ASP A 67 -12.15 -3.48 -10.29
N LEU A 68 -11.92 -2.93 -11.48
CA LEU A 68 -10.90 -1.88 -11.70
C LEU A 68 -11.14 -0.65 -10.84
N GLN A 69 -12.40 -0.30 -10.54
CA GLN A 69 -12.72 0.86 -9.73
C GLN A 69 -12.24 0.70 -8.28
N SER A 70 -12.46 -0.48 -7.68
CA SER A 70 -12.01 -0.78 -6.32
C SER A 70 -10.49 -0.70 -6.20
N PHE A 71 -9.77 -1.30 -7.16
CA PHE A 71 -8.31 -1.20 -7.21
C PHE A 71 -7.86 0.24 -7.46
N ALA A 72 -8.46 0.97 -8.40
CA ALA A 72 -8.09 2.36 -8.66
C ALA A 72 -8.26 3.26 -7.42
N ARG A 73 -9.29 3.04 -6.59
CA ARG A 73 -9.44 3.74 -5.30
C ARG A 73 -8.31 3.43 -4.34
N TYR A 74 -7.93 2.15 -4.21
CA TYR A 74 -6.78 1.75 -3.41
C TYR A 74 -5.49 2.39 -3.90
N TYR A 75 -5.22 2.38 -5.22
CA TYR A 75 -4.03 3.02 -5.79
C TYR A 75 -3.99 4.51 -5.52
N VAL A 76 -5.12 5.23 -5.63
CA VAL A 76 -5.15 6.65 -5.28
C VAL A 76 -4.73 6.87 -3.83
N LEU A 77 -5.24 6.06 -2.90
CA LEU A 77 -4.83 6.15 -1.50
C LEU A 77 -3.35 5.81 -1.32
N GLN A 78 -2.89 4.71 -1.91
CA GLN A 78 -1.53 4.20 -1.75
C GLN A 78 -0.49 5.11 -2.41
N GLU A 79 -0.83 5.75 -3.54
CA GLU A 79 0.03 6.74 -4.20
C GLU A 79 0.08 8.06 -3.43
N ILE A 80 -1.03 8.51 -2.85
CA ILE A 80 -1.04 9.71 -1.99
C ILE A 80 -0.27 9.48 -0.70
N ALA A 81 -0.42 8.31 -0.08
CA ALA A 81 0.23 7.99 1.18
C ALA A 81 1.70 7.58 1.01
N LYS A 82 2.05 7.03 -0.16
CA LYS A 82 3.37 6.47 -0.50
C LYS A 82 3.91 5.50 0.56
N ASP A 83 3.02 4.71 1.15
CA ASP A 83 3.37 3.80 2.24
C ASP A 83 4.37 2.72 1.80
N VAL A 84 5.31 2.42 2.71
CA VAL A 84 6.43 1.49 2.55
C VAL A 84 5.99 0.03 2.39
N ASP A 85 4.87 -0.37 2.98
CA ASP A 85 4.38 -1.75 2.88
C ASP A 85 3.42 -1.97 1.70
N GLY A 86 2.88 -0.87 1.18
CA GLY A 86 2.07 -0.79 -0.02
C GLY A 86 2.47 -1.74 -1.14
N TYR A 87 1.44 -2.32 -1.77
CA TYR A 87 1.54 -3.22 -2.92
C TYR A 87 2.29 -4.54 -2.68
N GLY A 88 2.88 -4.75 -1.50
CA GLY A 88 3.53 -6.01 -1.12
C GLY A 88 2.89 -6.70 0.09
N LEU A 89 2.34 -5.92 1.02
CA LEU A 89 1.74 -6.36 2.27
C LEU A 89 0.49 -5.54 2.58
N SER A 90 -0.22 -5.88 3.67
CA SER A 90 -1.34 -5.06 4.17
C SER A 90 -2.51 -4.87 3.19
N ASN A 91 -2.71 -5.85 2.31
CA ASN A 91 -3.74 -5.82 1.28
C ASN A 91 -4.86 -6.82 1.57
N PHE A 92 -6.08 -6.33 1.80
CA PHE A 92 -7.29 -7.18 1.83
C PHE A 92 -7.98 -7.15 0.48
N LEU A 93 -8.22 -8.33 -0.10
CA LEU A 93 -8.94 -8.50 -1.36
C LEU A 93 -10.19 -9.36 -1.14
N LEU A 94 -11.14 -9.26 -2.06
CA LEU A 94 -12.35 -10.08 -2.05
C LEU A 94 -12.52 -10.77 -3.41
N ILE A 95 -12.97 -12.01 -3.40
CA ILE A 95 -13.61 -12.58 -4.60
C ILE A 95 -15.11 -12.44 -4.40
N ALA A 96 -15.73 -11.55 -5.17
CA ALA A 96 -17.15 -11.24 -5.08
C ALA A 96 -17.73 -11.07 -6.49
N ASN A 97 -18.92 -11.65 -6.73
CA ASN A 97 -19.61 -11.56 -8.01
C ASN A 97 -18.75 -11.95 -9.23
N GLY A 98 -17.86 -12.93 -9.06
CA GLY A 98 -16.96 -13.40 -10.13
C GLY A 98 -15.75 -12.50 -10.39
N LYS A 99 -15.52 -11.45 -9.59
CA LYS A 99 -14.39 -10.53 -9.73
C LYS A 99 -13.51 -10.51 -8.50
N LEU A 100 -12.24 -10.21 -8.71
CA LEU A 100 -11.32 -9.77 -7.67
C LEU A 100 -11.57 -8.29 -7.39
N VAL A 101 -11.81 -7.96 -6.13
CA VAL A 101 -12.14 -6.61 -5.66
C VAL A 101 -11.10 -6.23 -4.61
N HIS A 102 -10.57 -5.01 -4.66
CA HIS A 102 -9.78 -4.50 -3.56
C HIS A 102 -10.72 -4.16 -2.40
N GLY A 103 -10.54 -4.82 -1.26
CA GLY A 103 -11.47 -4.76 -0.14
C GLY A 103 -11.22 -3.56 0.76
N SER A 104 -9.99 -3.41 1.25
CA SER A 104 -9.59 -2.30 2.11
C SER A 104 -8.07 -2.18 2.21
N PRO A 105 -7.54 -0.95 2.32
CA PRO A 105 -6.20 -0.71 2.86
C PRO A 105 -6.08 -1.15 4.33
N TRP A 106 -4.85 -1.40 4.78
CA TRP A 106 -4.45 -1.66 6.17
C TRP A 106 -3.00 -1.17 6.38
N ASP A 107 -2.59 -0.92 7.63
CA ASP A 107 -1.24 -0.49 8.06
C ASP A 107 -0.62 0.66 7.26
N PHE A 108 -0.93 1.89 7.65
CA PHE A 108 -0.41 3.12 7.03
C PHE A 108 0.46 3.92 8.01
N ASP A 109 1.09 3.25 8.98
CA ASP A 109 2.01 3.86 9.93
C ASP A 109 3.36 4.20 9.31
N LEU A 110 3.77 3.50 8.25
CA LEU A 110 4.97 3.80 7.43
C LEU A 110 4.64 4.63 6.17
N ALA A 111 3.78 5.63 6.35
CA ALA A 111 3.23 6.46 5.28
C ALA A 111 3.50 7.96 5.49
N TYR A 112 3.07 8.77 4.53
CA TYR A 112 2.96 10.22 4.64
C TYR A 112 4.27 10.97 4.95
N GLY A 113 5.34 10.62 4.23
CA GLY A 113 6.66 11.24 4.43
C GLY A 113 7.66 10.35 5.19
N PHE A 114 7.35 9.06 5.34
CA PHE A 114 8.34 8.08 5.79
C PHE A 114 9.37 7.81 4.68
N ASP A 115 10.36 8.69 4.51
CA ASP A 115 11.30 8.68 3.38
C ASP A 115 12.79 8.66 3.74
N CYS A 116 13.13 8.52 5.01
CA CYS A 116 14.51 8.49 5.51
C CYS A 116 15.29 7.19 5.22
N PHE A 117 14.77 6.34 4.32
CA PHE A 117 15.36 5.06 3.95
C PHE A 117 15.42 4.91 2.42
N ASP A 118 16.49 5.43 1.80
CA ASP A 118 16.70 5.43 0.34
C ASP A 118 16.50 4.07 -0.32
N GLY A 119 16.86 2.97 0.37
CA GLY A 119 16.72 1.61 -0.12
C GLY A 119 15.29 1.18 -0.47
N TYR A 120 14.28 1.91 0.02
CA TYR A 120 12.87 1.68 -0.30
C TYR A 120 12.29 2.57 -1.38
N MET A 121 13.10 3.50 -1.87
CA MET A 121 12.66 4.56 -2.75
C MET A 121 13.32 4.48 -4.13
N ALA A 122 14.12 3.46 -4.39
CA ALA A 122 14.69 3.19 -5.70
C ALA A 122 13.60 2.71 -6.67
N ASP A 123 13.48 3.34 -7.83
CA ASP A 123 12.63 2.90 -8.92
C ASP A 123 13.12 1.55 -9.48
N VAL A 124 12.21 0.61 -9.67
CA VAL A 124 12.51 -0.76 -10.12
C VAL A 124 13.01 -0.82 -11.57
N GLU A 125 12.72 0.20 -12.38
CA GLU A 125 13.12 0.28 -13.78
C GLU A 125 14.41 1.07 -13.97
N THR A 126 14.53 2.23 -13.31
CA THR A 126 15.66 3.16 -13.53
C THR A 126 16.75 3.04 -12.47
N GLY A 127 16.42 2.54 -11.27
CA GLY A 127 17.28 2.56 -10.10
C GLY A 127 17.44 3.95 -9.46
N GLU A 128 16.76 4.98 -9.97
CA GLU A 128 16.77 6.31 -9.38
C GLU A 128 16.01 6.32 -8.05
N VAL A 129 16.53 7.03 -7.05
CA VAL A 129 15.90 7.14 -5.73
C VAL A 129 14.93 8.32 -5.71
N HIS A 130 13.65 8.06 -5.42
CA HIS A 130 12.59 9.06 -5.35
C HIS A 130 12.00 9.17 -3.94
N GLY A 131 12.68 9.92 -3.08
CA GLY A 131 12.21 10.28 -1.73
C GLY A 131 11.06 11.30 -1.73
N GLY A 132 10.54 11.58 -0.54
CA GLY A 132 9.50 12.56 -0.27
C GLY A 132 8.27 12.41 -1.16
N ALA A 133 7.87 13.52 -1.77
CA ALA A 133 6.68 13.64 -2.60
C ALA A 133 6.82 13.09 -4.02
N THR A 134 8.03 12.72 -4.48
CA THR A 134 8.32 12.43 -5.90
C THR A 134 8.28 10.93 -6.22
N GLY A 135 8.07 10.53 -7.47
CA GLY A 135 8.11 9.13 -7.92
C GLY A 135 6.84 8.31 -7.59
N TRP A 136 6.48 7.36 -8.47
CA TRP A 136 5.32 6.49 -8.24
C TRP A 136 5.63 5.42 -7.20
N ASN A 137 4.81 5.31 -6.15
CA ASN A 137 5.03 4.35 -5.08
C ASN A 137 5.04 2.91 -5.59
N VAL A 138 4.14 2.59 -6.53
CA VAL A 138 4.08 1.26 -7.15
C VAL A 138 5.34 0.87 -7.93
N LYS A 139 6.16 1.84 -8.34
CA LYS A 139 7.44 1.57 -9.03
C LYS A 139 8.62 1.38 -8.09
N HIS A 140 8.45 1.63 -6.80
CA HIS A 140 9.55 1.50 -5.86
C HIS A 140 9.91 0.03 -5.64
N SER A 141 11.16 -0.31 -5.97
CA SER A 141 11.81 -1.53 -5.55
C SER A 141 11.98 -1.51 -4.03
N ARG A 142 11.37 -2.48 -3.36
CA ARG A 142 11.58 -2.75 -1.92
C ARG A 142 12.01 -4.20 -1.73
N THR A 143 12.95 -4.60 -2.58
CA THR A 143 13.54 -5.94 -2.63
C THR A 143 14.56 -6.17 -1.51
N PHE A 144 14.85 -5.13 -0.71
CA PHE A 144 15.74 -5.20 0.44
C PHE A 144 15.32 -4.24 1.56
N ALA A 145 15.08 -4.77 2.75
CA ALA A 145 15.16 -4.13 4.06
C ALA A 145 16.15 -4.91 4.91
N GLU A 146 17.07 -4.20 5.54
CA GLU A 146 18.11 -4.81 6.38
C GLU A 146 17.58 -5.32 7.73
N TRP A 147 16.32 -5.04 8.06
CA TRP A 147 15.83 -5.14 9.43
C TRP A 147 14.55 -5.95 9.63
N ILE A 148 13.93 -6.52 8.60
CA ILE A 148 12.69 -7.29 8.76
C ILE A 148 13.00 -8.79 8.60
N GLY A 149 12.95 -9.52 9.71
CA GLY A 149 13.07 -10.97 9.71
C GLY A 149 11.82 -11.73 9.26
N ILE A 150 11.97 -13.05 9.14
CA ILE A 150 10.89 -13.98 8.75
C ILE A 150 9.67 -13.95 9.69
N ASP A 151 9.86 -13.40 10.89
CA ASP A 151 8.88 -13.22 11.96
C ASP A 151 8.48 -11.74 12.17
N GLY A 152 8.98 -10.82 11.35
CA GLY A 152 8.73 -9.38 11.47
C GLY A 152 9.64 -8.65 12.48
N ALA A 153 10.69 -9.28 13.01
CA ALA A 153 11.57 -8.69 14.03
C ALA A 153 12.87 -8.05 13.45
N PRO A 154 13.51 -7.11 14.18
CA PRO A 154 14.79 -6.48 13.81
C PRO A 154 15.93 -7.49 13.55
N HIS A 155 16.76 -7.23 12.52
CA HIS A 155 18.01 -7.94 12.17
C HIS A 155 17.93 -9.21 11.30
N ALA A 156 16.96 -9.33 10.41
CA ALA A 156 17.05 -10.31 9.32
C ALA A 156 16.73 -9.70 7.95
N SER A 157 17.23 -10.36 6.91
CA SER A 157 17.20 -9.86 5.53
C SER A 157 15.86 -10.13 4.86
N VAL A 158 15.38 -9.14 4.12
CA VAL A 158 14.21 -9.15 3.21
C VAL A 158 14.25 -10.15 2.05
N ILE A 159 15.17 -11.11 2.07
CA ILE A 159 15.21 -12.23 1.12
C ILE A 159 13.84 -12.95 1.03
N ASP A 160 12.97 -12.86 2.05
CA ASP A 160 11.61 -13.41 2.05
C ASP A 160 10.45 -12.45 1.63
N PHE A 161 10.67 -11.13 1.42
CA PHE A 161 9.73 -10.32 0.59
C PHE A 161 9.63 -10.90 -0.82
N GLY A 162 10.61 -11.73 -1.21
CA GLY A 162 10.70 -12.44 -2.47
C GLY A 162 9.49 -13.31 -2.83
N ARG A 163 8.48 -13.52 -1.97
CA ARG A 163 7.21 -14.18 -2.37
C ARG A 163 6.10 -13.20 -2.79
N ASN A 164 6.32 -11.90 -2.64
CA ASN A 164 5.37 -10.82 -2.92
C ASN A 164 6.13 -9.66 -3.59
N LEU A 165 6.81 -9.92 -4.71
CA LEU A 165 7.65 -8.95 -5.45
C LEU A 165 6.88 -7.72 -6.00
N ARG A 166 5.63 -7.51 -5.58
CA ARG A 166 4.72 -6.42 -5.97
C ARG A 166 4.41 -6.37 -7.46
N LEU A 167 4.90 -7.35 -8.22
CA LEU A 167 4.79 -7.41 -9.66
C LEU A 167 3.32 -7.44 -10.09
N PHE A 168 2.43 -8.06 -9.28
CA PHE A 168 1.00 -8.04 -9.56
C PHE A 168 0.47 -6.61 -9.68
N PHE A 169 0.74 -5.79 -8.68
CA PHE A 169 0.29 -4.41 -8.65
C PHE A 169 1.04 -3.55 -9.67
N TYR A 170 2.33 -3.80 -9.87
CA TYR A 170 3.12 -3.10 -10.87
C TYR A 170 2.61 -3.35 -12.31
N HIS A 171 2.36 -4.61 -12.68
CA HIS A 171 1.80 -4.95 -13.98
C HIS A 171 0.36 -4.46 -14.15
N LEU A 172 -0.46 -4.53 -13.09
CA LEU A 172 -1.80 -3.96 -13.10
C LEU A 172 -1.74 -2.45 -13.37
N PHE A 173 -0.81 -1.73 -12.74
CA PHE A 173 -0.63 -0.29 -12.97
C PHE A 173 -0.22 0.05 -14.40
N LYS A 174 0.52 -0.84 -15.05
CA LYS A 174 0.93 -0.68 -16.45
C LYS A 174 -0.19 -1.00 -17.44
N HIS A 175 -1.28 -1.62 -17.00
CA HIS A 175 -2.38 -2.00 -17.88
C HIS A 175 -3.14 -0.77 -18.41
N PRO A 176 -3.32 -0.59 -19.73
CA PRO A 176 -3.97 0.59 -20.29
C PRO A 176 -5.39 0.82 -19.76
N GLU A 177 -6.20 -0.23 -19.66
CA GLU A 177 -7.55 -0.15 -19.09
C GLU A 177 -7.53 0.34 -17.63
N PHE A 178 -6.59 -0.17 -16.83
CA PHE A 178 -6.46 0.23 -15.44
C PHE A 178 -5.93 1.65 -15.30
N GLN A 179 -4.98 2.08 -16.13
CA GLN A 179 -4.49 3.45 -16.14
C GLN A 179 -5.60 4.45 -16.44
N MET A 180 -6.49 4.15 -17.39
CA MET A 180 -7.64 5.00 -17.67
C MET A 180 -8.53 5.15 -16.43
N GLU A 181 -8.83 4.05 -15.74
CA GLU A 181 -9.66 4.07 -14.53
C GLU A 181 -8.96 4.75 -13.36
N PHE A 182 -7.67 4.50 -13.12
CA PHE A 182 -6.85 5.19 -12.12
C PHE A 182 -6.85 6.70 -12.34
N LYS A 183 -6.56 7.16 -13.57
CA LYS A 183 -6.58 8.59 -13.92
C LYS A 183 -7.97 9.20 -13.67
N ARG A 184 -9.05 8.47 -13.99
CA ARG A 184 -10.42 8.91 -13.75
C ARG A 184 -10.74 9.03 -12.26
N ILE A 185 -10.43 8.00 -11.46
CA ILE A 185 -10.68 7.97 -10.02
C ILE A 185 -9.85 9.03 -9.29
N TYR A 186 -8.58 9.21 -9.67
CA TYR A 186 -7.73 10.27 -9.10
C TYR A 186 -8.33 11.66 -9.33
N ARG A 187 -8.74 11.99 -10.56
CA ARG A 187 -9.35 13.30 -10.87
C ARG A 187 -10.62 13.54 -10.06
N LEU A 188 -11.46 12.52 -9.89
CA LEU A 188 -12.66 12.62 -9.05
C LEU A 188 -12.30 12.85 -7.57
N ALA A 189 -11.28 12.14 -7.07
CA ALA A 189 -10.81 12.28 -5.70
C ALA A 189 -10.22 13.68 -5.46
N ARG A 190 -9.39 14.19 -6.38
CA ARG A 190 -8.81 15.54 -6.35
C ARG A 190 -9.83 16.66 -6.44
N ALA A 191 -10.92 16.46 -7.20
CA ALA A 191 -12.04 17.39 -7.25
C ALA A 191 -12.97 17.32 -6.02
N GLY A 192 -12.77 16.32 -5.14
CA GLY A 192 -13.63 16.08 -3.98
C GLY A 192 -12.81 15.91 -2.69
N PRO A 193 -12.76 14.70 -2.11
CA PRO A 193 -12.20 14.47 -0.78
C PRO A 193 -10.72 14.86 -0.63
N LEU A 194 -9.95 14.90 -1.72
CA LEU A 194 -8.53 15.25 -1.70
C LEU A 194 -8.28 16.72 -2.07
N SER A 195 -9.32 17.57 -2.10
CA SER A 195 -9.20 18.99 -2.49
C SER A 195 -8.77 19.93 -1.35
N ASN A 196 -8.95 19.52 -0.08
CA ASN A 196 -8.66 20.35 1.09
C ASN A 196 -8.11 19.52 2.26
N TRP A 197 -6.80 19.35 2.29
CA TRP A 197 -6.10 18.60 3.33
C TRP A 197 -6.16 19.26 4.69
N SER A 198 -6.01 20.59 4.75
CA SER A 198 -5.97 21.34 6.01
C SER A 198 -7.20 21.09 6.89
N SER A 199 -8.40 21.11 6.29
CA SER A 199 -9.65 20.86 7.01
C SER A 199 -9.77 19.41 7.48
N VAL A 200 -9.30 18.45 6.67
CA VAL A 200 -9.37 17.02 7.02
C VAL A 200 -8.42 16.74 8.18
N ILE A 201 -7.16 17.17 8.08
CA ILE A 201 -6.16 17.01 9.15
C ILE A 201 -6.70 17.61 10.44
N TYR A 202 -7.13 18.87 10.41
CA TYR A 202 -7.68 19.54 11.59
C TYR A 202 -8.85 18.76 12.22
N SER A 203 -9.78 18.27 11.41
CA SER A 203 -10.94 17.52 11.92
C SER A 203 -10.56 16.20 12.61
N LEU A 204 -9.48 15.55 12.17
CA LEU A 204 -8.98 14.29 12.72
C LEU A 204 -8.09 14.52 13.95
N THR A 205 -7.32 15.61 13.97
CA THR A 205 -6.31 15.86 15.02
C THR A 205 -6.85 16.69 16.19
N HIS A 206 -7.77 17.61 15.95
CA HIS A 206 -8.31 18.47 17.00
C HIS A 206 -8.90 17.70 18.20
N PRO A 207 -9.65 16.60 18.02
CA PRO A 207 -10.18 15.82 19.15
C PRO A 207 -9.11 15.21 20.07
N ILE A 208 -7.90 14.98 19.56
CA ILE A 208 -6.80 14.34 20.31
C ILE A 208 -5.70 15.32 20.74
N GLU A 209 -5.79 16.59 20.35
CA GLU A 209 -4.75 17.60 20.56
C GLU A 209 -4.35 17.78 22.04
N ALA A 210 -5.33 17.87 22.93
CA ALA A 210 -5.08 18.00 24.36
C ALA A 210 -4.37 16.76 24.95
N SER A 211 -4.74 15.57 24.47
CA SER A 211 -4.12 14.30 24.86
C SER A 211 -2.68 14.20 24.34
N ALA A 212 -2.44 14.59 23.07
CA ALA A 212 -1.11 14.63 22.48
C ALA A 212 -0.20 15.62 23.23
N ALA A 213 -0.69 16.81 23.57
CA ALA A 213 0.06 17.78 24.36
C ALA A 213 0.37 17.26 25.78
N ARG A 214 -0.54 16.49 26.39
CA ARG A 214 -0.29 15.85 27.68
C ARG A 214 0.76 14.74 27.55
N ASP A 215 0.71 13.94 26.50
CA ASP A 215 1.69 12.90 26.20
C ASP A 215 3.10 13.50 26.10
N VAL A 216 3.27 14.52 25.26
CA VAL A 216 4.54 15.26 25.12
C VAL A 216 5.04 15.78 26.47
N ARG A 217 4.17 16.36 27.31
CA ARG A 217 4.60 16.87 28.63
C ARG A 217 5.06 15.76 29.57
N LEU A 218 4.34 14.64 29.61
CA LEU A 218 4.64 13.53 30.53
C LEU A 218 5.89 12.76 30.11
N TRP A 219 6.15 12.66 28.80
CA TRP A 219 7.22 11.85 28.24
C TRP A 219 8.31 12.68 27.56
N SER A 220 8.37 13.98 27.83
CA SER A 220 9.35 14.92 27.21
C SER A 220 10.81 14.56 27.46
N THR A 221 11.10 13.86 28.56
CA THR A 221 12.46 13.42 28.94
C THR A 221 12.77 12.00 28.48
N ALA A 222 11.86 11.32 27.78
CA ALA A 222 12.13 9.99 27.24
C ALA A 222 13.23 10.11 26.18
N THR A 223 14.33 9.38 26.36
CA THR A 223 15.52 9.47 25.51
C THR A 223 15.32 8.92 24.10
N ASN A 224 14.21 8.22 23.84
CA ASN A 224 13.86 7.71 22.51
C ASN A 224 12.33 7.68 22.33
N ARG A 225 11.78 8.72 21.68
CA ARG A 225 10.35 8.79 21.33
C ARG A 225 10.04 8.32 19.90
N CYS A 226 11.04 7.82 19.18
CA CYS A 226 10.91 7.34 17.81
C CYS A 226 10.47 5.86 17.74
N ALA A 227 9.95 5.34 18.86
CA ALA A 227 9.48 3.97 19.02
C ALA A 227 10.54 2.95 18.57
N PHE A 228 10.18 2.05 17.66
CA PHE A 228 11.06 0.99 17.14
C PHE A 228 12.08 1.50 16.11
N TRP A 229 11.95 2.72 15.61
CA TRP A 229 12.66 3.24 14.44
C TRP A 229 13.55 4.44 14.77
N GLU A 230 14.54 4.72 13.92
CA GLU A 230 15.01 6.10 13.76
C GLU A 230 13.94 6.83 12.95
N CYS A 231 13.23 7.73 13.62
CA CYS A 231 12.18 8.55 13.04
C CYS A 231 12.75 9.44 11.92
N CYS A 232 12.07 9.49 10.77
CA CYS A 232 12.46 10.40 9.69
C CYS A 232 12.37 11.88 10.10
N HIS A 233 11.45 12.18 11.01
CA HIS A 233 11.20 13.51 11.58
C HIS A 233 11.25 13.46 13.12
N PRO A 234 12.43 13.43 13.75
CA PRO A 234 12.56 13.37 15.21
C PRO A 234 11.88 14.53 15.94
N GLU A 235 11.82 15.70 15.31
CA GLU A 235 11.11 16.88 15.80
C GLU A 235 9.61 16.63 16.01
N ASP A 236 8.97 15.81 15.17
CA ASP A 236 7.53 15.53 15.24
C ASP A 236 7.15 14.78 16.50
N THR A 237 8.09 14.01 17.06
CA THR A 237 7.86 13.30 18.32
C THR A 237 7.56 14.27 19.46
N SER A 238 8.05 15.51 19.39
CA SER A 238 7.97 16.48 20.47
C SER A 238 6.93 17.57 20.24
N SER A 239 6.24 17.57 19.09
CA SER A 239 5.22 18.58 18.79
C SER A 239 4.16 18.05 17.83
N ALA A 240 2.95 17.85 18.36
CA ALA A 240 1.80 17.48 17.54
C ALA A 240 1.46 18.52 16.47
N ALA A 241 1.79 19.80 16.70
CA ALA A 241 1.59 20.86 15.72
C ALA A 241 2.63 20.80 14.58
N GLN A 242 3.88 20.42 14.88
CA GLN A 242 4.91 20.21 13.84
C GLN A 242 4.54 19.00 12.97
N SER A 243 4.16 17.89 13.59
CA SER A 243 3.72 16.68 12.87
C SER A 243 2.53 16.97 11.94
N GLN A 244 1.55 17.78 12.39
CA GLN A 244 0.45 18.23 11.54
C GLN A 244 0.92 19.10 10.36
N GLY A 245 1.89 19.98 10.59
CA GLY A 245 2.49 20.82 9.57
C GLY A 245 3.22 20.00 8.50
N HIS A 246 4.05 19.05 8.90
CA HIS A 246 4.76 18.16 7.97
C HIS A 246 3.79 17.27 7.18
N LEU A 247 2.76 16.71 7.83
CA LEU A 247 1.73 15.94 7.14
C LEU A 247 1.01 16.78 6.06
N LEU A 248 0.64 18.02 6.40
CA LEU A 248 0.00 18.92 5.43
C LEU A 248 0.93 19.22 4.26
N GLN A 249 2.19 19.60 4.55
CA GLN A 249 3.19 19.90 3.53
C GLN A 249 3.39 18.70 2.60
N TYR A 250 3.59 17.51 3.16
CA TYR A 250 3.75 16.28 2.39
C TYR A 250 2.55 16.04 1.45
N LEU A 251 1.32 16.14 1.96
CA LEU A 251 0.11 15.89 1.17
C LEU A 251 -0.07 16.92 0.04
N GLU A 252 0.29 18.18 0.28
CA GLU A 252 0.26 19.24 -0.74
C GLU A 252 1.31 19.00 -1.83
N GLU A 253 2.55 18.74 -1.44
CA GLU A 253 3.66 18.46 -2.37
C GLU A 253 3.40 17.18 -3.17
N ARG A 254 2.90 16.12 -2.52
CA ARG A 254 2.60 14.85 -3.15
C ARG A 254 1.48 14.96 -4.16
N ALA A 255 0.40 15.65 -3.80
CA ALA A 255 -0.71 15.91 -4.72
C ALA A 255 -0.24 16.74 -5.93
N ALA A 256 0.57 17.79 -5.71
CA ALA A 256 1.12 18.61 -6.78
C ALA A 256 2.00 17.77 -7.74
N TRP A 257 2.88 16.92 -7.20
CA TRP A 257 3.70 16.03 -8.02
C TRP A 257 2.83 15.08 -8.88
N ILE A 258 1.81 14.45 -8.29
CA ILE A 258 0.91 13.56 -9.05
C ILE A 258 0.15 14.36 -10.12
N ASP A 259 -0.33 15.57 -9.81
CA ASP A 259 -1.06 16.42 -10.77
C ASP A 259 -0.21 16.74 -12.01
N GLU A 260 1.11 16.94 -11.85
CA GLU A 260 2.05 17.17 -12.95
C GLU A 260 2.33 15.90 -13.78
N HIS A 261 2.34 14.72 -13.16
CA HIS A 261 2.82 13.49 -13.78
C HIS A 261 1.70 12.57 -14.27
N ILE A 262 0.48 12.68 -13.76
CA ILE A 262 -0.63 11.77 -14.08
C ILE A 262 -1.05 11.84 -15.56
N GLY A 263 -0.75 12.94 -16.26
CA GLY A 263 -0.99 13.09 -17.69
C GLY A 263 0.01 12.31 -18.56
N LEU A 264 1.19 11.99 -18.04
CA LEU A 264 2.28 11.37 -18.78
C LEU A 264 2.01 9.87 -19.01
N PRO A 265 2.70 9.25 -19.98
CA PRO A 265 2.84 7.80 -20.04
C PRO A 265 3.51 7.30 -18.75
N PHE A 266 3.02 6.19 -18.22
CA PHE A 266 3.61 5.51 -17.07
C PHE A 266 4.71 4.54 -17.49
#